data_AF-A0A0C3N1M4-F1
#
_entry.id   AF-A0A0C3N1M4-F1
#
_cell.length_a   1.000
_cell.length_b   1.000
_cell.length_c   1.000
_cell.angle_alpha   90.00
_cell.angle_beta   90.00
_cell.angle_gamma   90.00
#
_symmetry.space_group_name_H-M   'P 1'
#
loop_
_entity.id
_entity.type
_entity.pdbx_description
1 polymer ?
#
loop_
_entity_poly.entity_id
_entity_poly.type
_entity_poly.pdbx_seq_one_letter_code
_entity_poly.pdbx_strand_id
1 'polypeptide(L)'
;MQYANIAMRHALNCIVIGDNIWIWYYDHQGLISVAGFNFVQDLPRFLVLLYALQRFNLEDWGRNTDFKLHLKGDDVEFYTVEVSRHKLELVYLRKPRYGLVGRGTGVMDVTCETLEEENPVGGMVAKLYWAEEARISEEEILGHVEAVGKKFEDVRGHEGSWPQEP
;
A
#
# COMPACT_ATOMS: atom_id res chain seq x y z
N MET A 1 12.81 12.32 2.02
CA MET A 1 11.50 11.88 2.53
C MET A 1 11.19 10.52 1.93
N GLN A 2 10.95 9.50 2.77
CA GLN A 2 10.67 8.12 2.37
C GLN A 2 9.19 7.83 2.69
N TYR A 3 8.47 7.26 1.74
CA TYR A 3 7.11 6.73 1.92
C TYR A 3 7.20 5.24 2.24
N ALA A 4 6.17 4.70 2.89
CA ALA A 4 6.15 3.28 3.23
C ALA A 4 6.13 2.42 1.96
N ASN A 5 6.60 1.17 2.06
CA ASN A 5 6.59 0.27 0.92
C ASN A 5 5.16 -0.06 0.49
N ILE A 6 4.75 0.44 -0.68
CA ILE A 6 3.38 0.29 -1.20
C ILE A 6 3.01 -1.15 -1.55
N ALA A 7 4.02 -1.98 -1.84
CA ALA A 7 3.83 -3.38 -2.21
C ALA A 7 3.65 -4.30 -0.98
N MET A 8 3.74 -3.76 0.24
CA MET A 8 3.56 -4.47 1.51
C MET A 8 2.40 -3.88 2.31
N ARG A 9 1.50 -4.72 2.82
CA ARG A 9 0.36 -4.34 3.69
C ARG A 9 0.72 -4.46 5.17
N HIS A 10 1.41 -5.54 5.52
CA HIS A 10 1.88 -5.83 6.88
C HIS A 10 3.20 -6.58 6.83
N ALA A 11 3.80 -6.79 8.00
CA ALA A 11 5.01 -7.55 8.16
C ALA A 11 4.92 -8.43 9.41
N LEU A 12 5.37 -9.67 9.26
CA LEU A 12 5.58 -10.60 10.36
C LEU A 12 7.07 -10.72 10.63
N ASN A 13 7.48 -10.57 11.88
CA ASN A 13 8.87 -10.67 12.29
C ASN A 13 9.01 -11.55 13.54
N CYS A 14 10.12 -12.29 13.60
CA CYS A 14 10.47 -13.14 14.72
C CYS A 14 11.81 -12.67 15.30
N ILE A 15 11.81 -12.36 16.60
CA ILE A 15 13.03 -12.01 17.33
C ILE A 15 13.39 -13.21 18.22
N VAL A 16 14.65 -13.64 18.15
CA VAL A 16 15.17 -14.74 18.96
C VAL A 16 16.24 -14.20 19.90
N ILE A 17 16.08 -14.43 21.20
CA ILE A 17 17.04 -14.05 22.24
C ILE A 17 17.20 -15.22 23.19
N GLY A 18 18.39 -15.84 23.18
CA GLY A 18 18.60 -17.14 23.82
C GLY A 18 17.64 -18.18 23.25
N ASP A 19 16.94 -18.89 24.14
CA ASP A 19 15.99 -19.94 23.76
C ASP A 19 14.55 -19.41 23.60
N ASN A 20 14.34 -18.10 23.70
CA ASN A 20 13.01 -17.51 23.56
C ASN A 20 12.81 -16.88 22.18
N ILE A 21 11.60 -17.06 21.64
CA ILE A 21 11.15 -16.42 20.40
C ILE A 21 9.97 -15.49 20.69
N TRP A 22 10.03 -14.27 20.17
CA TRP A 22 8.96 -13.29 20.17
C TRP A 22 8.48 -13.07 18.74
N ILE A 23 7.15 -13.03 18.56
CA ILE A 23 6.52 -12.87 17.25
C ILE A 23 5.83 -11.52 17.24
N TRP A 24 6.15 -10.73 16.24
CA TRP A 24 5.62 -9.40 15.99
C TRP A 24 4.87 -9.41 14.68
N TYR A 25 3.66 -8.90 14.70
CA TYR A 25 2.88 -8.53 13.53
C TYR A 25 2.72 -7.02 13.56
N TYR A 26 3.04 -6.32 12.48
CA TYR A 26 2.80 -4.89 12.40
C TYR A 26 2.36 -4.48 11.01
N ASP A 27 1.50 -3.47 10.98
CA ASP A 27 0.94 -2.85 9.79
C ASP A 27 1.10 -1.31 9.90
N HIS A 28 0.33 -0.56 9.12
CA HIS A 28 0.32 0.90 9.18
C HIS A 28 -0.41 1.48 10.40
N GLN A 29 -1.16 0.68 11.15
CA GLN A 29 -1.96 1.09 12.31
C GLN A 29 -1.27 0.78 13.64
N GLY A 30 -0.39 -0.22 13.68
CA GLY A 30 0.38 -0.49 14.89
C GLY A 30 1.14 -1.81 14.90
N LEU A 31 1.58 -2.18 16.11
CA LEU A 31 2.34 -3.38 16.40
C LEU A 31 1.54 -4.26 17.35
N ILE A 32 1.27 -5.48 16.93
CA ILE A 32 0.80 -6.58 17.77
C ILE A 32 2.01 -7.45 18.09
N SER A 33 2.20 -7.77 19.36
CA SER A 33 3.27 -8.66 19.80
C SER A 33 2.72 -9.74 20.71
N VAL A 34 3.28 -10.94 20.57
CA VAL A 34 3.01 -12.06 21.47
C VAL A 34 4.13 -12.16 22.50
N ALA A 35 3.76 -12.46 23.75
CA ALA A 35 4.74 -12.76 24.79
C ALA A 35 5.67 -13.91 24.31
N GLY A 36 6.97 -13.71 24.50
CA GLY A 36 7.95 -14.68 24.04
C GLY A 36 7.79 -16.02 24.74
N PHE A 37 8.10 -17.11 24.03
CA PHE A 37 8.08 -18.45 24.60
C PHE A 37 9.39 -19.19 24.30
N ASN A 38 9.75 -20.13 25.17
CA ASN A 38 10.96 -20.91 25.01
C ASN A 38 10.74 -22.01 23.95
N PHE A 39 11.35 -21.89 22.78
CA PHE A 39 11.11 -22.81 21.66
C PHE A 39 11.83 -24.16 21.81
N VAL A 40 12.79 -24.26 22.73
CA VAL A 40 13.50 -25.51 23.06
C VAL A 40 12.68 -26.34 24.04
N GLN A 41 12.13 -25.70 25.07
CA GLN A 41 11.30 -26.36 26.09
C GLN A 41 9.88 -26.65 25.58
N ASP A 42 9.32 -25.78 24.75
CA ASP A 42 8.01 -25.93 24.12
C ASP A 42 8.15 -26.19 22.62
N LEU A 43 8.86 -27.28 22.30
CA LEU A 43 9.06 -27.73 20.92
C LEU A 43 7.74 -27.97 20.16
N PRO A 44 6.68 -28.55 20.76
CA PRO A 44 5.40 -28.73 20.07
C PRO A 44 4.82 -27.41 19.56
N ARG A 45 4.81 -26.36 20.39
CA ARG A 45 4.33 -25.03 19.99
C ARG A 45 5.19 -24.43 18.88
N PHE A 46 6.50 -24.60 18.95
CA PHE A 46 7.41 -24.12 17.91
C PHE A 46 7.18 -24.83 16.56
N LEU A 47 6.99 -26.15 16.58
CA LEU A 47 6.67 -26.92 15.36
C LEU A 47 5.32 -26.52 14.77
N VAL A 48 4.29 -26.28 15.59
CA VAL A 48 2.99 -25.78 15.14
C VAL A 48 3.14 -24.40 14.49
N LEU A 49 3.95 -23.51 15.08
CA LEU A 49 4.25 -22.20 14.49
C LEU A 49 4.90 -22.36 13.11
N LEU A 50 5.96 -23.17 12.98
CA LEU A 50 6.63 -23.40 11.70
C LEU A 50 5.67 -24.01 10.67
N TYR A 51 4.83 -24.93 11.09
CA TYR A 51 3.83 -25.57 10.23
C TYR A 51 2.73 -24.61 9.77
N ALA A 52 2.38 -23.62 10.58
CA ALA A 52 1.48 -22.54 10.19
C ALA A 52 2.17 -21.60 9.20
N LEU A 53 3.39 -21.12 9.51
CA LEU A 53 4.15 -20.22 8.64
C LEU A 53 4.49 -20.86 7.28
N GLN A 54 4.71 -22.17 7.21
CA GLN A 54 4.94 -22.87 5.94
C GLN A 54 3.74 -22.80 4.99
N ARG A 55 2.52 -22.65 5.50
CA ARG A 55 1.31 -22.56 4.68
C ARG A 55 1.03 -21.17 4.13
N PHE A 56 1.76 -20.17 4.62
CA PHE A 56 1.52 -18.79 4.23
C PHE A 56 1.89 -18.60 2.77
N ASN A 57 0.93 -18.09 2.01
CA ASN A 57 1.17 -17.59 0.67
C ASN A 57 1.80 -16.17 0.75
N LEU A 58 2.11 -15.56 -0.39
CA LEU A 58 2.74 -14.23 -0.40
C LEU A 58 1.88 -13.14 0.26
N GLU A 59 0.55 -13.22 0.13
CA GLU A 59 -0.38 -12.26 0.75
C GLU A 59 -0.40 -12.42 2.27
N ASP A 60 -0.34 -13.65 2.79
CA ASP A 60 -0.21 -13.92 4.22
C ASP A 60 1.10 -13.35 4.79
N TRP A 61 2.16 -13.32 3.98
CA TRP A 61 3.43 -12.64 4.29
C TRP A 61 3.39 -11.12 4.14
N GLY A 62 2.23 -10.55 3.78
CA GLY A 62 1.99 -9.13 3.68
C GLY A 62 2.18 -8.54 2.30
N ARG A 63 2.33 -9.34 1.24
CA ARG A 63 2.41 -8.83 -0.14
C ARG A 63 1.07 -8.27 -0.59
N ASN A 64 1.06 -7.03 -1.09
CA ASN A 64 -0.12 -6.43 -1.69
C ASN A 64 -0.38 -6.96 -3.12
N THR A 65 -1.40 -7.79 -3.30
CA THR A 65 -1.76 -8.40 -4.60
C THR A 65 -2.10 -7.42 -5.71
N ASP A 66 -2.43 -6.17 -5.37
CA ASP A 66 -2.80 -5.13 -6.33
C ASP A 66 -1.61 -4.74 -7.23
N PHE A 67 -0.38 -4.98 -6.77
CA PHE A 67 0.84 -4.73 -7.52
C PHE A 67 1.39 -6.02 -8.15
N LYS A 68 1.84 -5.95 -9.41
CA LYS A 68 2.47 -7.10 -10.07
C LYS A 68 3.74 -7.57 -9.34
N LEU A 69 3.97 -8.88 -9.32
CA LEU A 69 5.10 -9.49 -8.63
C LEU A 69 6.39 -9.34 -9.44
N HIS A 70 7.41 -8.72 -8.85
CA HIS A 70 8.75 -8.67 -9.40
C HIS A 70 9.56 -9.86 -8.83
N LEU A 71 9.65 -10.94 -9.59
CA LEU A 71 10.30 -12.20 -9.17
C LEU A 71 11.83 -12.20 -9.26
N LYS A 72 12.41 -11.23 -9.97
CA LYS A 72 13.86 -11.08 -10.08
C LYS A 72 14.35 -10.10 -9.02
N GLY A 73 15.49 -10.41 -8.40
CA GLY A 73 16.19 -9.60 -7.40
C GLY A 73 16.77 -8.29 -7.95
N ASP A 74 16.09 -7.71 -8.94
CA ASP A 74 16.43 -6.45 -9.55
C ASP A 74 15.74 -5.33 -8.80
N ASP A 75 16.42 -4.20 -8.83
CA ASP A 75 15.93 -2.93 -8.33
C ASP A 75 14.57 -2.63 -8.95
N VAL A 76 13.50 -2.68 -8.14
CA VAL A 76 12.16 -2.33 -8.60
C VAL A 76 12.10 -0.82 -8.80
N GLU A 77 12.37 -0.39 -10.03
CA GLU A 77 12.31 1.01 -10.45
C GLU A 77 10.87 1.49 -10.66
N PHE A 78 9.94 0.56 -10.92
CA PHE A 78 8.54 0.85 -11.10
C PHE A 78 7.65 -0.28 -10.59
N TYR A 79 6.45 0.08 -10.11
CA TYR A 79 5.38 -0.87 -9.83
C TYR A 79 4.27 -0.72 -10.86
N THR A 80 3.70 -1.85 -11.29
CA THR A 80 2.50 -1.83 -12.13
C THR A 80 1.28 -2.15 -11.30
N VAL A 81 0.26 -1.29 -11.40
CA VAL A 81 -1.08 -1.51 -10.86
C VAL A 81 -2.12 -1.33 -11.96
N GLU A 82 -3.20 -2.10 -11.91
CA GLU A 82 -4.35 -1.94 -12.79
C GLU A 82 -5.48 -1.29 -11.99
N VAL A 83 -5.92 -0.11 -12.42
CA VAL A 83 -7.02 0.62 -11.79
C VAL A 83 -8.08 0.87 -12.86
N SER A 84 -9.27 0.29 -12.66
CA SER A 84 -10.36 0.28 -13.63
C SER A 84 -9.91 -0.29 -14.99
N ARG A 85 -9.83 0.53 -16.04
CA ARG A 85 -9.36 0.15 -17.38
C ARG A 85 -7.93 0.62 -17.70
N HIS A 86 -7.25 1.22 -16.72
CA HIS A 86 -5.98 1.89 -16.91
C HIS A 86 -4.86 1.09 -16.24
N LYS A 87 -3.79 0.82 -17.00
CA LYS A 87 -2.55 0.26 -16.48
C LYS A 87 -1.64 1.43 -16.10
N LEU A 88 -1.30 1.53 -14.82
CA LEU A 88 -0.48 2.59 -14.26
C LEU A 88 0.91 2.05 -13.92
N GLU A 89 1.95 2.74 -14.36
CA GLU A 89 3.33 2.46 -14.02
C GLU A 89 3.86 3.53 -13.06
N LEU A 90 4.00 3.14 -11.80
CA LEU A 90 4.37 4.02 -10.70
C LEU A 90 5.88 4.05 -10.55
N VAL A 91 6.48 5.20 -10.78
CA VAL A 91 7.94 5.38 -10.69
C VAL A 91 8.39 5.36 -9.23
N TYR A 92 9.24 4.38 -8.89
CA TYR A 92 9.65 4.06 -7.53
C TYR A 92 11.17 4.22 -7.33
N LEU A 93 11.66 5.46 -7.45
CA LEU A 93 13.09 5.77 -7.43
C LEU A 93 13.78 5.63 -6.06
N ARG A 94 13.03 5.42 -4.97
CA ARG A 94 13.58 5.28 -3.62
C ARG A 94 13.11 3.99 -3.00
N LYS A 95 14.05 3.12 -2.61
CA LYS A 95 13.80 1.82 -1.98
C LYS A 95 13.71 1.94 -0.45
N PRO A 96 12.54 2.15 0.19
CA PRO A 96 12.40 1.81 1.59
C PRO A 96 12.59 0.29 1.72
N ARG A 97 13.57 -0.12 2.53
CA ARG A 97 13.86 -1.52 2.82
C ARG A 97 12.63 -2.16 3.44
N TYR A 98 11.84 -2.95 2.70
CA TYR A 98 10.68 -3.76 3.15
C TYR A 98 9.86 -3.15 4.31
N GLY A 99 9.79 -1.82 4.36
CA GLY A 99 9.56 -1.10 5.58
C GLY A 99 8.20 -0.46 5.49
N LEU A 100 7.36 -0.76 6.48
CA LEU A 100 6.08 -0.07 6.67
C LEU A 100 6.27 1.32 7.31
N VAL A 101 7.53 1.67 7.60
CA VAL A 101 7.95 2.97 8.12
C VAL A 101 7.94 4.00 7.00
N GLY A 102 7.15 5.04 7.18
CA GLY A 102 7.07 6.16 6.26
C GLY A 102 5.80 6.98 6.48
N ARG A 103 5.60 8.01 5.66
CA ARG A 103 4.32 8.71 5.62
C ARG A 103 3.27 7.78 5.03
N GLY A 104 2.07 7.76 5.62
CA GLY A 104 0.92 7.05 5.07
C GLY A 104 0.29 7.71 3.84
N THR A 105 0.95 8.73 3.28
CA THR A 105 0.60 9.35 2.00
C THR A 105 1.89 9.59 1.20
N GLY A 106 1.89 9.18 -0.06
CA GLY A 106 2.95 9.40 -1.02
C GLY A 106 2.39 9.96 -2.32
N VAL A 107 3.11 10.90 -2.92
CA VAL A 107 2.85 11.36 -4.29
C VAL A 107 4.04 10.91 -5.12
N MET A 108 3.77 10.25 -6.23
CA MET A 108 4.79 9.72 -7.14
C MET A 108 4.41 9.96 -8.59
N ASP A 109 5.43 10.06 -9.43
CA ASP A 109 5.24 10.17 -10.86
C ASP A 109 4.65 8.85 -11.39
N VAL A 110 3.69 8.97 -12.29
CA VAL A 110 3.00 7.83 -12.89
C VAL A 110 2.93 8.00 -14.39
N THR A 111 3.14 6.93 -15.14
CA THR A 111 2.91 6.87 -16.58
C THR A 111 1.70 5.99 -16.86
N CYS A 112 0.92 6.38 -17.86
CA CYS A 112 -0.27 5.67 -18.30
C CYS A 112 -0.55 6.03 -19.76
N GLU A 113 -0.26 5.11 -20.66
CA GLU A 113 -0.35 5.34 -22.11
C GLU A 113 -1.75 5.85 -22.53
N THR A 114 -2.80 5.24 -21.99
CA THR A 114 -4.19 5.60 -22.34
C THR A 114 -4.60 6.98 -21.83
N LEU A 115 -4.16 7.38 -20.63
CA LEU A 115 -4.47 8.72 -20.10
C LEU A 115 -3.60 9.81 -20.73
N GLU A 116 -2.38 9.49 -21.16
CA GLU A 116 -1.52 10.41 -21.92
C GLU A 116 -2.12 10.75 -23.28
N GLU A 117 -2.79 9.78 -23.93
CA GLU A 117 -3.54 10.02 -25.16
C GLU A 117 -4.78 10.89 -24.92
N GLU A 118 -5.51 10.67 -23.82
CA GLU A 118 -6.72 11.43 -23.48
C GLU A 118 -6.42 12.86 -22.98
N ASN A 119 -5.29 13.06 -22.31
CA ASN A 119 -4.87 14.35 -21.78
C ASN A 119 -3.35 14.56 -21.89
N PRO A 120 -2.85 15.00 -23.07
CA PRO A 120 -1.41 15.13 -23.32
C PRO A 120 -0.76 16.34 -22.61
N VAL A 121 -1.53 17.14 -21.88
CA VAL A 121 -1.07 18.40 -21.28
C VAL A 121 -0.86 18.23 -19.77
N GLY A 122 0.41 18.09 -19.38
CA GLY A 122 0.84 18.02 -17.99
C GLY A 122 1.15 16.58 -17.57
N GLY A 123 2.28 16.41 -16.86
CA GLY A 123 2.65 15.10 -16.31
C GLY A 123 1.61 14.60 -15.31
N MET A 124 1.51 13.28 -15.17
CA MET A 124 0.60 12.65 -14.22
C MET A 124 1.30 12.32 -12.91
N VAL A 125 0.56 12.45 -11.82
CA VAL A 125 1.02 12.04 -10.48
C VAL A 125 -0.03 11.13 -9.84
N ALA A 126 0.44 10.04 -9.24
CA ALA A 126 -0.38 9.17 -8.41
C ALA A 126 -0.23 9.59 -6.95
N LYS A 127 -1.36 9.91 -6.30
CA LYS A 127 -1.44 10.12 -4.85
C LYS A 127 -1.90 8.81 -4.20
N LEU A 128 -0.99 8.16 -3.50
CA LEU A 128 -1.27 6.96 -2.72
C LEU A 128 -1.41 7.34 -1.27
N TYR A 129 -2.41 6.79 -0.60
CA TYR A 129 -2.55 6.93 0.83
C TYR A 129 -3.20 5.69 1.43
N TRP A 130 -2.88 5.44 2.69
CA TRP A 130 -3.53 4.39 3.48
C TRP A 130 -4.81 4.97 4.06
N ALA A 131 -5.93 4.70 3.38
CA ALA A 131 -7.25 5.04 3.91
C ALA A 131 -7.54 4.15 5.13
N GLU A 132 -8.00 4.75 6.22
CA GLU A 132 -8.71 4.00 7.25
C GLU A 132 -9.96 3.37 6.63
N GLU A 133 -10.28 2.13 6.96
CA GLU A 133 -11.45 1.43 6.39
C GLU A 133 -12.77 2.19 6.64
N ALA A 134 -12.85 2.90 7.77
CA ALA A 134 -14.00 3.74 8.10
C ALA A 134 -14.06 5.07 7.33
N ARG A 135 -13.05 5.40 6.52
CA ARG A 135 -12.97 6.66 5.78
C ARG A 135 -13.71 6.52 4.45
N ILE A 136 -14.66 7.43 4.21
CA ILE A 136 -15.31 7.62 2.90
C ILE A 136 -14.26 7.89 1.81
N SER A 137 -14.49 7.35 0.60
CA SER A 137 -13.49 7.39 -0.46
C SER A 137 -13.23 8.84 -0.91
N GLU A 138 -12.02 9.14 -1.40
CA GLU A 138 -11.73 10.49 -1.90
C GLU A 138 -12.61 10.85 -3.11
N GLU A 139 -12.98 9.85 -3.92
CA GLU A 139 -13.98 10.00 -4.99
C GLU A 139 -15.35 10.42 -4.44
N GLU A 140 -15.84 9.75 -3.39
CA GLU A 140 -17.11 10.12 -2.74
C GLU A 140 -17.04 11.51 -2.14
N ILE A 141 -15.94 11.86 -1.46
CA ILE A 141 -15.73 13.21 -0.92
C ILE A 141 -15.81 14.24 -2.04
N LEU A 142 -15.12 14.01 -3.16
CA LEU A 142 -15.13 14.92 -4.30
C LEU A 142 -16.52 15.01 -4.95
N GLY A 143 -17.25 13.91 -5.06
CA GLY A 143 -18.64 13.93 -5.52
C GLY A 143 -19.56 14.75 -4.61
N HIS A 144 -19.34 14.70 -3.29
CA HIS A 144 -20.05 15.56 -2.34
C HIS A 144 -19.66 17.03 -2.49
N VAL A 145 -18.37 17.33 -2.69
CA VAL A 145 -17.88 18.68 -2.96
C VAL A 145 -18.57 19.24 -4.21
N GLU A 146 -18.60 18.48 -5.32
CA GLU A 146 -19.26 18.86 -6.57
C GLU A 146 -20.76 19.13 -6.39
N ALA A 147 -21.44 18.27 -5.63
CA ALA A 147 -22.86 18.46 -5.32
C ALA A 147 -23.13 19.71 -4.48
N VAL A 148 -22.19 20.11 -3.62
CA VAL A 148 -22.27 21.31 -2.80
C VAL A 148 -21.88 22.56 -3.59
N GLY A 149 -20.81 22.53 -4.38
CA GLY A 149 -20.38 23.67 -5.20
C GLY A 149 -21.38 24.03 -6.30
N LYS A 150 -22.18 23.06 -6.78
CA LYS A 150 -23.37 23.35 -7.62
C LYS A 150 -24.43 24.22 -6.91
N LYS A 151 -24.52 24.17 -5.58
CA LYS A 151 -25.50 24.89 -4.75
C LYS A 151 -25.03 26.25 -4.27
N PHE A 152 -23.72 26.47 -4.14
CA PHE A 152 -23.15 27.72 -3.63
C PHE A 152 -22.34 28.42 -4.73
N GLU A 153 -22.83 29.58 -5.20
CA GLU A 153 -22.21 30.33 -6.29
C GLU A 153 -20.75 30.74 -6.00
N ASP A 154 -20.41 30.97 -4.73
CA ASP A 154 -19.07 31.38 -4.30
C ASP A 154 -17.99 30.29 -4.44
N VAL A 155 -18.38 29.03 -4.62
CA VAL A 155 -17.46 27.88 -4.72
C VAL A 155 -17.48 27.27 -6.14
N ARG A 156 -18.45 27.66 -6.96
CA ARG A 156 -18.64 27.15 -8.32
C ARG A 156 -17.43 27.51 -9.19
N GLY A 157 -16.74 26.48 -9.71
CA GLY A 157 -15.56 26.64 -10.57
C GLY A 157 -14.20 26.57 -9.85
N HIS A 158 -14.20 26.42 -8.52
CA HIS A 158 -12.99 26.07 -7.74
C HIS A 158 -12.81 24.55 -7.58
N GLU A 159 -13.69 23.79 -8.21
CA GLU A 159 -13.76 22.33 -8.18
C GLU A 159 -12.93 21.84 -9.37
N GLY A 160 -11.85 21.09 -9.12
CA GLY A 160 -10.97 20.62 -10.18
C GLY A 160 -11.77 19.86 -11.25
N SER A 161 -11.76 20.35 -12.48
CA SER A 161 -12.49 19.74 -13.59
C SER A 161 -11.75 18.49 -14.07
N TRP A 162 -12.39 17.33 -13.92
CA TRP A 162 -11.92 16.05 -14.47
C TRP A 162 -12.78 15.67 -15.68
N PRO A 163 -12.21 15.02 -16.71
CA PRO A 163 -13.00 14.47 -17.80
C PRO A 163 -13.97 13.43 -17.21
N GLN A 164 -15.26 13.61 -17.48
CA GLN A 164 -16.26 12.60 -17.14
C GLN A 164 -16.13 11.46 -18.14
N GLU A 165 -15.98 10.22 -17.65
CA GLU A 165 -15.97 9.04 -18.53
C GLU A 165 -17.33 8.93 -19.27
N PRO A 166 -17.33 8.51 -20.55
CA PRO A 166 -18.54 8.18 -21.29
C PRO A 166 -19.19 6.86 -20.84
#